data_AF-A0A418PX93-F1
#
_entry.id   AF-A0A418PX93-F1
#
_cell.length_a   1.000
_cell.length_b   1.000
_cell.length_c   1.000
_cell.angle_alpha   90.00
_cell.angle_beta   90.00
_cell.angle_gamma   90.00
#
_symmetry.space_group_name_H-M   'P 1'
#
loop_
_entity.id
_entity.type
_entity.pdbx_description
1 polymer ?
#
loop_
_entity_poly.entity_id
_entity_poly.type
_entity_poly.pdbx_seq_one_letter_code
_entity_poly.pdbx_strand_id
1 'polypeptide(L)'
;MNTELSFTDPGALLGKTFLKIGQVFLAIMAIGSGYIAYLASEGLFSDWDIEVDSDLTWLFPSVRPDEWIFYVAISLSLKFLLWLGILAWLERKI
;
A
#
# COMPACT_ATOMS: atom_id res chain seq x y z
N MET A 1 -0.13 29.40 34.90
CA MET A 1 -1.39 29.49 34.14
C MET A 1 -1.32 28.38 33.10
N ASN A 2 -1.83 27.21 33.46
CA ASN A 2 -1.84 26.05 32.58
C ASN A 2 -2.98 26.27 31.59
N THR A 3 -2.66 26.52 30.33
CA THR A 3 -3.63 26.35 29.24
C THR A 3 -3.97 24.88 29.18
N GLU A 4 -4.99 24.50 29.94
CA GLU A 4 -5.79 23.31 29.68
C GLU A 4 -6.29 23.47 28.24
N LEU A 5 -5.62 22.79 27.32
CA LEU A 5 -6.09 22.60 25.95
C LEU A 5 -7.51 22.07 26.06
N SER A 6 -8.47 22.95 25.75
CA SER A 6 -9.89 22.67 25.77
C SER A 6 -10.15 21.31 25.15
N PHE A 7 -10.81 20.45 25.92
CA PHE A 7 -11.44 19.25 25.42
C PHE A 7 -12.22 19.57 24.14
N THR A 8 -12.03 18.72 23.13
CA THR A 8 -12.89 18.53 21.94
C THR A 8 -13.04 19.72 20.99
N ASP A 9 -12.02 19.99 20.17
CA ASP A 9 -12.25 20.60 18.86
C ASP A 9 -12.80 19.51 17.92
N PRO A 10 -14.10 19.51 17.54
CA PRO A 10 -14.74 18.39 16.84
C PRO A 10 -14.04 18.05 15.51
N GLY A 11 -13.45 19.07 14.87
CA GLY A 11 -12.67 18.90 13.64
C GLY A 11 -11.41 18.06 13.84
N ALA A 12 -10.69 18.23 14.95
CA ALA A 12 -9.49 17.44 15.25
C ALA A 12 -9.84 15.97 15.55
N LEU A 13 -10.98 15.72 16.20
CA LEU A 13 -11.47 14.38 16.50
C LEU A 13 -11.96 13.63 15.25
N LEU A 14 -12.67 14.33 14.36
CA LEU A 14 -13.05 13.83 13.03
C LEU A 14 -11.82 13.55 12.16
N GLY A 15 -10.84 14.46 12.16
CA GLY A 15 -9.57 14.28 11.45
C GLY A 15 -8.82 13.02 11.92
N LYS A 16 -8.67 12.82 13.24
CA LYS A 16 -8.05 11.61 13.80
C LYS A 16 -8.78 10.34 13.41
N THR A 17 -10.12 10.36 13.42
CA THR A 17 -10.93 9.20 13.04
C THR A 17 -10.75 8.86 11.56
N PHE A 18 -10.77 9.87 10.68
CA PHE A 18 -10.53 9.68 9.25
C PHE A 18 -9.12 9.11 8.96
N LEU A 19 -8.10 9.61 9.67
CA LEU A 19 -6.74 9.09 9.55
C LEU A 19 -6.65 7.62 9.95
N LYS A 20 -7.30 7.21 11.05
CA LYS A 20 -7.36 5.81 11.48
C LYS A 20 -8.05 4.91 10.47
N ILE A 21 -9.16 5.35 9.89
CA ILE A 21 -9.84 4.61 8.82
C ILE A 21 -8.90 4.43 7.61
N GLY A 22 -8.20 5.50 7.22
CA GLY A 22 -7.21 5.45 6.15
C GLY A 22 -6.06 4.49 6.45
N GLN A 23 -5.53 4.49 7.68
CA GLN A 23 -4.47 3.57 8.11
C GLN A 23 -4.93 2.10 8.04
N VAL A 24 -6.14 1.79 8.53
CA VAL A 24 -6.69 0.43 8.47
C VAL A 24 -6.86 -0.02 7.02
N PHE A 25 -7.40 0.85 6.17
CA PHE A 25 -7.55 0.56 4.75
C PHE A 25 -6.19 0.28 4.08
N LEU A 26 -5.18 1.11 4.35
CA LEU A 26 -3.83 0.89 3.82
C LEU A 26 -3.18 -0.38 4.35
N ALA A 27 -3.40 -0.73 5.62
CA ALA A 27 -2.90 -1.98 6.19
C ALA A 27 -3.50 -3.19 5.47
N ILE A 28 -4.82 -3.19 5.24
CA ILE A 28 -5.51 -4.25 4.50
C ILE A 28 -4.96 -4.35 3.08
N MET A 29 -4.81 -3.22 2.39
CA MET A 29 -4.29 -3.18 1.02
C MET A 29 -2.83 -3.67 0.95
N ALA A 30 -1.98 -3.31 1.92
CA ALA A 30 -0.60 -3.77 2.02
C ALA A 30 -0.51 -5.29 2.22
N ILE A 31 -1.35 -5.84 3.10
CA ILE A 31 -1.42 -7.28 3.35
C ILE A 31 -1.95 -8.00 2.11
N GLY A 32 -3.02 -7.49 1.49
CA GLY A 32 -3.62 -8.07 0.30
C GLY A 32 -2.64 -8.13 -0.87
N SER A 33 -1.92 -7.04 -1.16
CA SER A 33 -0.90 -7.05 -2.21
C SER A 33 0.32 -7.87 -1.85
N GLY A 34 0.74 -7.90 -0.58
CA GLY A 34 1.79 -8.79 -0.10
C GLY A 34 1.43 -10.27 -0.27
N TYR A 35 0.18 -10.63 -0.03
CA TYR A 35 -0.32 -11.98 -0.25
C TYR A 35 -0.35 -12.34 -1.75
N ILE A 36 -0.74 -11.42 -2.63
CA ILE A 36 -0.65 -11.64 -4.08
C ILE A 36 0.80 -11.83 -4.52
N ALA A 37 1.73 -11.04 -3.97
CA ALA A 37 3.16 -11.23 -4.24
C ALA A 37 3.63 -12.62 -3.79
N TYR A 38 3.21 -13.08 -2.61
CA TYR A 38 3.51 -14.43 -2.15
C TYR A 38 2.99 -15.51 -3.12
N LEU A 39 1.72 -15.43 -3.52
CA LEU A 39 1.14 -16.37 -4.50
C LEU A 39 1.88 -16.34 -5.85
N ALA A 40 2.33 -15.17 -6.28
CA ALA A 40 3.12 -15.02 -7.49
C ALA A 40 4.50 -15.67 -7.36
N SER A 41 5.16 -15.55 -6.20
CA SER A 41 6.44 -16.22 -5.95
C SER A 41 6.35 -17.76 -5.93
N GLU A 42 5.17 -18.31 -5.63
CA GLU A 42 4.86 -19.75 -5.72
C GLU A 42 4.50 -20.19 -7.15
N GLY A 43 4.50 -19.26 -8.12
CA GLY A 43 4.25 -19.56 -9.53
C GLY A 43 2.76 -19.72 -9.88
N LEU A 44 1.82 -19.31 -9.02
CA LEU A 44 0.38 -19.45 -9.26
C LEU A 44 -0.09 -18.80 -10.59
N PHE A 45 0.65 -17.79 -11.04
CA PHE A 45 0.33 -17.02 -12.25
C PHE A 45 1.22 -17.38 -13.46
N SER A 46 1.97 -18.49 -13.41
CA SER A 46 2.87 -18.88 -14.51
C SER A 46 2.15 -19.07 -15.84
N ASP A 47 0.89 -19.51 -15.78
CA ASP A 47 0.08 -19.87 -16.93
C ASP A 47 -0.76 -18.69 -17.45
N TRP A 48 -0.63 -17.51 -16.85
CA TRP A 48 -1.34 -16.33 -17.29
C TRP A 48 -0.66 -15.73 -18.52
N ASP A 49 -1.44 -15.53 -19.57
CA ASP A 49 -0.99 -14.83 -20.76
C ASP A 49 -1.09 -13.32 -20.53
N ILE A 50 0.04 -12.70 -20.19
CA ILE A 50 0.16 -11.26 -19.97
C ILE A 50 0.83 -10.65 -21.21
N GLU A 51 0.02 -10.02 -22.05
CA GLU A 51 0.53 -9.20 -23.15
C GLU A 51 1.20 -7.94 -22.58
N VAL A 52 2.53 -7.94 -22.54
CA VAL A 52 3.32 -6.74 -22.23
C VAL A 52 3.48 -5.94 -23.52
N ASP A 53 3.09 -4.66 -23.48
CA ASP A 53 3.23 -3.76 -24.61
C ASP A 53 4.68 -3.76 -25.14
N SER A 54 4.82 -3.79 -26.47
CA SER A 54 6.11 -3.87 -27.17
C SER A 54 7.08 -2.74 -26.80
N ASP A 55 6.55 -1.60 -26.35
CA ASP A 55 7.37 -0.46 -25.89
C ASP A 55 7.95 -0.66 -24.48
N LEU A 56 7.49 -1.66 -23.71
CA LEU A 56 8.03 -2.04 -22.41
C LEU A 56 8.98 -3.26 -22.46
N THR A 57 8.97 -4.03 -23.55
CA THR A 57 9.84 -5.20 -23.72
C THR A 57 11.34 -4.88 -23.72
N TRP A 58 11.77 -3.67 -24.07
CA TRP A 58 13.19 -3.30 -24.02
C TRP A 58 13.74 -3.23 -22.58
N LEU A 59 12.87 -2.88 -21.62
CA LEU A 59 13.22 -2.76 -20.20
C LEU A 59 13.12 -4.11 -19.48
N PHE A 60 12.23 -4.99 -19.97
CA PHE A 60 11.94 -6.30 -19.39
C PHE A 60 11.82 -7.38 -20.48
N PRO A 61 12.94 -7.84 -21.06
CA PRO A 61 12.93 -8.62 -22.30
C PRO A 61 12.45 -10.08 -22.16
N SER A 62 12.21 -10.58 -20.96
CA SER A 62 11.77 -11.98 -20.74
C SER A 62 11.23 -12.25 -19.33
N VAL A 63 10.64 -11.25 -18.68
CA VAL A 63 10.10 -11.44 -17.32
C VAL A 63 8.88 -12.34 -17.41
N ARG A 64 8.89 -13.43 -16.65
CA ARG A 64 7.75 -14.36 -16.64
C ARG A 64 6.52 -13.68 -16.05
N PRO A 65 5.29 -14.07 -16.45
CA PRO A 65 4.06 -13.47 -15.93
C PRO A 65 4.00 -13.43 -14.39
N ASP A 66 4.43 -14.50 -13.74
CA ASP A 66 4.51 -14.61 -12.28
C ASP A 66 5.50 -13.62 -11.65
N GLU A 67 6.67 -13.45 -12.26
CA GLU A 67 7.66 -12.45 -11.82
C GLU A 67 7.11 -11.01 -11.99
N TRP A 68 6.38 -10.75 -13.06
CA TRP A 68 5.77 -9.45 -13.32
C TRP A 68 4.73 -9.09 -12.25
N ILE A 69 3.82 -10.02 -11.96
CA ILE A 69 2.82 -9.85 -10.91
C ILE A 69 3.49 -9.71 -9.55
N PHE A 70 4.53 -10.50 -9.27
CA PHE A 70 5.32 -10.38 -8.05
C PHE A 70 5.87 -8.97 -7.88
N TYR A 71 6.57 -8.43 -8.89
CA TYR A 71 7.18 -7.10 -8.80
C TYR A 71 6.16 -5.98 -8.62
N VAL A 72 5.03 -6.05 -9.32
CA VAL A 72 3.96 -5.07 -9.15
C VAL A 72 3.35 -5.17 -7.76
N ALA A 73 3.00 -6.38 -7.32
CA ALA A 73 2.32 -6.60 -6.05
C ALA A 73 3.20 -6.23 -4.84
N ILE A 74 4.49 -6.59 -4.87
CA ILE A 74 5.44 -6.23 -3.80
C ILE A 74 5.70 -4.73 -3.75
N SER A 75 5.89 -4.08 -4.91
CA SER A 75 6.06 -2.63 -5.00
C SER A 75 4.83 -1.90 -4.48
N LEU A 76 3.64 -2.40 -4.79
CA LEU A 76 2.38 -1.86 -4.31
C LEU A 76 2.23 -2.04 -2.79
N SER A 77 2.58 -3.21 -2.24
CA SER A 77 2.62 -3.47 -0.79
C SER A 77 3.53 -2.49 -0.06
N LEU A 78 4.76 -2.31 -0.55
CA LEU A 78 5.72 -1.35 0.01
C LEU A 78 5.19 0.08 -0.04
N LYS A 79 4.54 0.47 -1.14
CA LYS A 79 3.94 1.80 -1.29
C LYS A 79 2.83 2.04 -0.25
N PHE A 80 1.97 1.05 0.00
CA PHE A 80 0.95 1.16 1.04
C PHE A 80 1.53 1.23 2.45
N LEU A 81 2.59 0.46 2.75
CA LEU A 81 3.28 0.54 4.03
C LEU A 81 3.93 1.91 4.25
N LEU A 82 4.56 2.48 3.22
CA LEU A 82 5.10 3.84 3.28
C LEU A 82 4.01 4.87 3.58
N TRP A 83 2.88 4.82 2.87
CA TRP A 83 1.76 5.72 3.13
C TRP A 83 1.16 5.53 4.53
N LEU A 84 1.08 4.29 5.01
CA LEU A 84 0.65 3.99 6.36
C LEU A 84 1.58 4.65 7.40
N GLY A 85 2.90 4.58 7.18
CA GLY A 85 3.88 5.27 8.00
C GLY A 85 3.70 6.79 7.99
N ILE A 86 3.44 7.38 6.82
CA ILE A 86 3.16 8.83 6.67
C ILE A 86 1.89 9.22 7.43
N LEU A 87 0.81 8.45 7.32
CA LEU A 87 -0.45 8.70 8.03
C LEU A 87 -0.30 8.54 9.55
N ALA A 88 0.45 7.53 10.01
CA ALA A 88 0.76 7.35 11.43
C ALA A 88 1.62 8.50 11.97
N TRP A 89 2.55 9.02 11.17
CA TRP A 89 3.32 10.20 11.52
C TRP A 89 2.45 11.47 11.58
N LEU A 90 1.53 11.63 10.64
CA LEU A 90 0.60 12.76 10.60
C LEU A 90 -0.37 12.74 11.80
N GLU A 91 -0.87 11.56 12.18
CA GLU A 91 -1.72 11.40 13.36
C GLU A 91 -1.03 11.87 14.65
N ARG A 92 0.28 11.65 14.80
CA ARG A 92 1.06 12.13 15.97
C ARG A 92 1.20 13.65 16.04
N LYS A 93 0.98 14.34 14.92
CA LYS A 93 1.10 15.80 14.83
C LYS A 93 -0.22 16.55 15.03
N ILE A 94 -1.35 15.83 15.07
CA ILE A 94 -2.72 16.34 15.29
C ILE A 94 -3.16 15.97 16.70
#